data_AF-A0A9P6DFA2-F1
#
_entry.id   AF-A0A9P6DFA2-F1
#
_cell.length_a   1.000
_cell.length_b   1.000
_cell.length_c   1.000
_cell.angle_alpha   90.00
_cell.angle_beta   90.00
_cell.angle_gamma   90.00
#
_symmetry.space_group_name_H-M   'P 1'
#
loop_
_entity.id
_entity.type
_entity.pdbx_description
1 polymer ?
#
loop_
_entity_poly.entity_id
_entity_poly.type
_entity_poly.pdbx_seq_one_letter_code
_entity_poly.pdbx_strand_id
1 'polypeptide(L)'
;MQLHEGFPEGMRFIGARKLKGSDVMLLLSSMEARNWLNGTEITKAFLAGFNSMSKIWTPILTVIAEYVPVSFQPAERGAICSVKQEGGLERGSIKNATWI
;
A
#
# COMPACT_ATOMS: atom_id res chain seq x y z
N MET A 1 -16.76 6.26 -24.80
CA MET A 1 -15.82 5.47 -23.98
C MET A 1 -14.58 6.34 -23.79
N GLN A 2 -14.55 7.18 -22.75
CA GLN A 2 -13.45 8.12 -22.53
C GLN A 2 -12.31 7.39 -21.81
N LEU A 3 -11.13 7.39 -22.45
CA LEU A 3 -9.89 6.97 -21.82
C LEU A 3 -9.57 8.00 -20.72
N HIS A 4 -9.66 7.61 -19.46
CA HIS A 4 -9.22 8.45 -18.36
C HIS A 4 -7.73 8.76 -18.55
N GLU A 5 -7.38 10.05 -18.55
CA GLU A 5 -6.00 10.53 -18.56
C GLU A 5 -5.17 9.83 -17.46
N GLY A 6 -3.93 9.45 -17.79
CA GLY A 6 -2.93 9.09 -16.78
C GLY A 6 -2.87 7.63 -16.33
N PHE A 7 -3.21 6.65 -17.19
CA PHE A 7 -2.86 5.25 -16.92
C PHE A 7 -1.34 5.11 -16.76
N PRO A 8 -0.81 4.70 -15.59
CA PRO A 8 0.63 4.66 -15.36
C PRO A 8 1.31 3.65 -16.29
N GLU A 9 2.41 4.05 -16.90
CA GLU A 9 3.14 3.19 -17.84
C GLU A 9 3.61 1.91 -17.14
N GLY A 10 3.36 0.76 -17.76
CA GLY A 10 3.74 -0.54 -17.17
C GLY A 10 2.90 -0.98 -15.97
N MET A 11 1.76 -0.34 -15.68
CA MET A 11 0.82 -0.81 -14.66
C MET A 11 0.33 -2.24 -14.99
N ARG A 12 0.49 -3.14 -14.02
CA ARG A 12 -0.01 -4.52 -14.10
C ARG A 12 -0.54 -4.95 -12.74
N PHE A 13 -1.60 -5.75 -12.76
CA PHE A 13 -1.95 -6.59 -11.63
C PHE A 13 -0.99 -7.77 -11.62
N ILE A 14 -0.10 -7.83 -10.63
CA ILE A 14 0.87 -8.92 -10.48
C ILE A 14 0.15 -10.15 -9.90
N GLY A 15 -0.89 -9.94 -9.09
CA GLY A 15 -1.66 -11.04 -8.55
C GLY A 15 -2.85 -10.58 -7.73
N ALA A 16 -3.65 -11.56 -7.33
CA ALA A 16 -4.76 -11.38 -6.42
C ALA A 16 -4.74 -12.52 -5.39
N ARG A 17 -5.00 -12.19 -4.13
CA ARG A 17 -5.12 -13.17 -3.05
C ARG A 17 -6.43 -12.96 -2.31
N LYS A 18 -7.24 -14.01 -2.22
CA LYS A 18 -8.39 -14.02 -1.32
C LYS A 18 -7.90 -14.08 0.13
N LEU A 19 -8.36 -13.14 0.95
CA LEU A 19 -8.11 -13.10 2.38
C LEU A 19 -9.29 -13.74 3.14
N LYS A 20 -9.14 -13.90 4.45
CA LYS A 20 -10.27 -14.28 5.32
C LYS A 20 -11.33 -13.17 5.29
N GLY A 21 -12.60 -13.53 5.45
CA GLY A 21 -13.69 -12.54 5.49
C GLY A 21 -14.20 -12.07 4.12
N SER A 22 -13.86 -12.77 3.04
CA SER A 22 -14.24 -12.43 1.65
C SER A 22 -13.54 -11.22 1.04
N ASP A 23 -12.49 -10.72 1.70
CA ASP A 23 -11.65 -9.66 1.14
C ASP A 23 -10.72 -10.20 0.04
N VAL A 24 -10.33 -9.32 -0.88
CA VAL A 24 -9.37 -9.62 -1.94
C VAL A 24 -8.24 -8.59 -1.88
N MET A 25 -7.02 -9.08 -1.71
CA MET A 25 -5.82 -8.26 -1.82
C MET A 25 -5.34 -8.31 -3.27
N LEU A 26 -5.28 -7.14 -3.90
CA LEU A 26 -4.72 -6.97 -5.24
C LEU A 26 -3.28 -6.47 -5.13
N LEU A 27 -2.36 -7.16 -5.81
CA LEU A 27 -0.97 -6.76 -5.92
C LEU A 27 -0.74 -6.05 -7.25
N LEU A 28 -0.18 -4.85 -7.17
CA LEU A 28 0.08 -3.98 -8.32
C LEU A 28 1.58 -3.85 -8.57
N SER A 29 1.96 -3.56 -9.82
CA SER A 29 3.37 -3.48 -10.25
C SER A 29 4.16 -2.33 -9.65
N SER A 30 3.49 -1.27 -9.18
CA SER A 30 4.15 -0.12 -8.58
C SER A 30 3.25 0.59 -7.56
N MET A 31 3.89 1.41 -6.74
CA MET A 31 3.18 2.32 -5.83
C MET A 31 2.37 3.37 -6.60
N GLU A 32 2.88 3.85 -7.73
CA GLU A 32 2.18 4.77 -8.62
C GLU A 32 0.87 4.16 -9.15
N ALA A 33 0.91 2.90 -9.60
CA ALA A 33 -0.29 2.16 -10.02
C ALA A 33 -1.32 2.03 -8.90
N ARG A 34 -0.85 1.83 -7.66
CA ARG A 34 -1.71 1.83 -6.47
C ARG A 34 -2.30 3.21 -6.18
N ASN A 35 -1.52 4.27 -6.29
CA ASN A 35 -1.99 5.63 -6.05
C ASN A 35 -3.01 6.05 -7.11
N TRP A 36 -2.76 5.71 -8.36
CA TRP A 36 -3.70 5.89 -9.47
C TRP A 36 -5.03 5.16 -9.21
N LEU A 37 -4.99 3.89 -8.81
CA LEU A 37 -6.20 3.11 -8.52
C LEU A 37 -7.02 3.69 -7.36
N ASN A 38 -6.34 4.29 -6.37
CA ASN A 38 -6.97 4.96 -5.23
C ASN A 38 -7.50 6.37 -5.56
N GLY A 39 -7.34 6.87 -6.78
CA GLY A 39 -7.95 8.12 -7.22
C GLY A 39 -9.48 8.00 -7.24
N THR A 40 -10.19 8.99 -6.70
CA THR A 40 -11.65 8.92 -6.46
C THR A 40 -12.47 8.42 -7.63
N GLU A 41 -12.24 8.97 -8.83
CA GLU A 41 -13.00 8.58 -10.03
C GLU A 41 -12.56 7.22 -10.58
N ILE A 42 -11.26 6.91 -10.52
CA ILE A 42 -10.70 5.61 -10.93
C ILE A 42 -11.23 4.49 -10.02
N THR A 43 -11.25 4.71 -8.70
CA THR A 43 -11.80 3.77 -7.73
C THR A 43 -13.27 3.51 -7.99
N LYS A 44 -14.08 4.56 -8.24
CA LYS A 44 -15.50 4.40 -8.58
C LYS A 44 -15.69 3.57 -9.85
N ALA A 45 -14.96 3.90 -10.92
CA ALA A 45 -15.03 3.17 -12.19
C ALA A 45 -14.60 1.71 -12.04
N PHE A 46 -13.53 1.45 -11.27
CA PHE A 46 -13.05 0.11 -10.97
C PHE A 46 -14.09 -0.69 -10.16
N LEU A 47 -14.66 -0.09 -9.11
CA LEU A 47 -15.66 -0.73 -8.25
C LEU A 47 -17.02 -0.92 -8.94
N ALA A 48 -17.33 -0.17 -10.00
CA ALA A 48 -18.55 -0.38 -10.78
C ALA A 48 -18.61 -1.77 -11.46
N GLY A 49 -17.45 -2.41 -11.67
CA GLY A 49 -17.37 -3.80 -12.11
C GLY A 49 -17.63 -4.84 -11.01
N PHE A 50 -17.79 -4.39 -9.76
CA PHE A 50 -18.05 -5.23 -8.59
C PHE A 50 -19.44 -4.93 -8.01
N ASN A 51 -19.92 -5.78 -7.09
CA ASN A 51 -21.22 -5.58 -6.46
C ASN A 51 -21.24 -4.27 -5.63
N SER A 52 -22.41 -3.68 -5.42
CA SER A 52 -22.65 -2.31 -4.91
C SER A 52 -22.09 -1.98 -3.51
N MET A 53 -21.50 -2.97 -2.82
CA MET A 53 -20.97 -2.85 -1.46
C MET A 53 -19.45 -3.01 -1.36
N SER A 54 -18.75 -3.25 -2.49
CA SER A 54 -17.29 -3.36 -2.50
C SER A 54 -16.61 -2.03 -2.20
N LYS A 55 -15.55 -2.07 -1.40
CA LYS A 55 -14.73 -0.90 -1.06
C LYS A 55 -13.26 -1.24 -1.30
N ILE A 56 -12.49 -0.28 -1.77
CA ILE A 56 -11.03 -0.36 -1.77
C ILE A 56 -10.53 0.33 -0.51
N TRP A 57 -9.62 -0.32 0.21
CA TRP A 57 -8.82 0.32 1.25
C TRP A 57 -7.37 -0.14 1.13
N THR A 58 -6.48 0.68 1.68
CA THR A 58 -5.09 0.27 1.91
C THR A 58 -5.04 -0.47 3.25
N PRO A 59 -4.69 -1.77 3.28
CA PRO A 59 -4.48 -2.45 4.55
C PRO A 59 -3.20 -1.96 5.23
N ILE A 60 -3.23 -1.85 6.56
CA ILE A 60 -2.02 -1.75 7.37
C ILE A 60 -1.53 -3.18 7.59
N LEU A 61 -0.29 -3.45 7.19
CA LEU A 61 0.33 -4.75 7.34
C LEU A 61 1.33 -4.71 8.49
N THR A 62 1.26 -5.70 9.38
CA THR A 62 2.29 -5.97 10.37
C THR A 62 3.33 -6.88 9.74
N VAL A 63 4.59 -6.45 9.77
CA VAL A 63 5.74 -7.20 9.27
C VAL A 63 6.73 -7.39 10.41
N ILE A 64 7.32 -8.58 10.48
CA ILE A 64 8.45 -8.88 11.38
C ILE A 64 9.71 -8.67 10.55
N ALA A 65 10.56 -7.74 11.00
CA ALA A 65 11.87 -7.54 10.42
C ALA A 65 12.88 -8.39 11.21
N GLU A 66 13.52 -9.32 10.52
CA GLU A 66 14.66 -10.07 11.05
C GLU A 66 15.94 -9.30 10.72
N TYR A 67 16.95 -9.33 11.59
CA TYR A 67 18.24 -8.62 11.42
C TYR A 67 18.18 -7.09 11.51
N VAL A 68 17.41 -6.57 12.47
CA VAL A 68 17.41 -5.13 12.77
C VAL A 68 18.67 -4.75 13.57
N PRO A 69 19.40 -3.69 13.19
CA PRO A 69 20.57 -3.22 13.95
C PRO A 69 20.20 -2.93 15.41
N VAL A 70 21.05 -3.35 16.35
CA VAL A 70 20.86 -3.09 17.79
C VAL A 70 20.86 -1.59 18.14
N SER A 71 21.38 -0.75 17.25
CA SER A 71 21.35 0.70 17.38
C SER A 71 19.99 1.31 17.04
N PHE A 72 19.10 0.59 16.34
CA PHE A 72 17.78 1.09 16.02
C PHE A 72 16.89 1.05 17.26
N GLN A 73 16.53 2.20 17.82
CA GLN A 73 15.63 2.26 18.96
C GLN A 73 14.24 2.76 18.54
N PRO A 74 13.23 1.89 18.37
CA PRO A 74 11.92 2.27 17.85
C PRO A 74 11.15 3.24 18.76
N ALA A 75 11.45 3.23 20.07
CA ALA A 75 10.89 4.16 21.05
C ALA A 75 11.50 5.57 20.98
N GLU A 76 12.66 5.73 20.33
CA GLU A 76 13.33 7.02 20.21
C GLU A 76 12.60 7.93 19.21
N ARG A 77 12.46 9.21 19.58
CA ARG A 77 11.79 10.19 18.73
C ARG A 77 12.61 10.42 17.46
N GLY A 78 12.06 9.95 16.34
CA GLY A 78 12.64 10.17 15.02
C GLY A 78 13.32 8.95 14.42
N ALA A 79 13.54 7.87 15.17
CA ALA A 79 14.15 6.64 14.64
C ALA A 79 13.40 6.10 13.41
N ILE A 80 12.07 6.05 13.48
CA ILE A 80 11.22 5.65 12.34
C ILE A 80 11.34 6.64 11.16
N CYS A 81 11.54 7.93 11.42
CA CYS A 81 11.73 8.91 10.36
C CYS A 81 13.06 8.71 9.64
N SER A 82 14.14 8.45 10.38
CA SER A 82 15.47 8.16 9.82
C SER A 82 15.43 6.91 8.94
N VAL A 83 14.84 5.82 9.41
CA VAL A 83 14.69 4.59 8.62
C VAL A 83 13.92 4.82 7.32
N LYS A 84 12.85 5.62 7.36
CA LYS A 84 12.11 5.98 6.13
C LYS A 84 12.97 6.78 5.16
N GLN A 85 13.69 7.77 5.67
CA GLN A 85 14.53 8.63 4.86
C GLN A 85 15.67 7.85 4.20
N GLU A 86 16.38 7.03 4.97
CA GLU A 86 17.46 6.17 4.48
C GLU A 86 16.96 5.11 3.50
N GLY A 87 15.78 4.55 3.75
CA GLY A 87 15.14 3.56 2.88
C GLY A 87 14.38 4.14 1.67
N GLY A 88 14.39 5.46 1.48
CA GLY A 88 13.64 6.12 0.40
C GLY A 88 12.12 5.92 0.48
N LEU A 89 11.58 5.66 1.68
CA LEU A 89 10.17 5.39 1.90
C LEU A 89 9.36 6.67 2.05
N GLU A 90 8.15 6.68 1.52
CA GLU A 90 7.23 7.81 1.68
C GLU A 90 6.90 8.09 3.15
N ARG A 91 6.57 9.36 3.44
CA ARG A 91 6.14 9.79 4.76
C ARG A 91 4.84 9.06 5.14
N GLY A 92 4.91 8.25 6.20
CA GLY A 92 3.74 7.53 6.75
C GLY A 92 3.60 6.08 6.28
N SER A 93 4.54 5.59 5.47
CA SER A 93 4.70 4.19 5.07
C SER A 93 4.80 3.23 6.27
N ILE A 94 5.66 3.56 7.24
CA ILE A 94 5.72 2.87 8.54
C ILE A 94 4.89 3.65 9.57
N LYS A 95 3.86 3.02 10.13
CA LYS A 95 2.97 3.64 11.12
C LYS A 95 3.53 3.58 12.54
N ASN A 96 4.08 2.44 12.92
CA ASN A 96 4.71 2.20 14.21
C ASN A 96 5.78 1.12 14.05
N ALA A 97 6.72 1.07 15.00
CA ALA A 97 7.67 -0.03 15.17
C ALA A 97 7.80 -0.32 16.66
N THR A 98 7.91 -1.60 17.02
CA THR A 98 8.18 -2.04 18.39
C THR A 98 9.03 -3.28 18.33
N TRP A 99 9.86 -3.48 19.36
CA TRP A 99 10.45 -4.79 19.61
C TRP A 99 9.37 -5.78 20.04
N ILE A 100 9.55 -7.04 19.68
CA ILE A 100 8.69 -8.17 20.04
C ILE A 100 9.40 -8.96 21.14
#